data_AF-A0A6P5XBB1-F1
#
_entry.id   AF-A0A6P5XBB1-F1
#
_cell.length_a   1.000
_cell.length_b   1.000
_cell.length_c   1.000
_cell.angle_alpha   90.00
_cell.angle_beta   90.00
_cell.angle_gamma   90.00
#
_symmetry.space_group_name_H-M   'P 1'
#
loop_
_entity.id
_entity.type
_entity.pdbx_description
1 polymer ?
#
loop_
_entity_poly.entity_id
_entity_poly.type
_entity_poly.pdbx_seq_one_letter_code
_entity_poly.pdbx_strand_id
1 'polypeptide(L)'
;MPWIIGGDFNEIAAYSDKSNFFNMDVRRCRFQEVIQSCELIDLVGPKYTWCKSPRGLSTVWERIDRVLCTASRKDLFPVVVVLHLSRVKHGHCPILLNTEGIWNHNSDDFPVKLDNLATTLVEWNKSTFGNIFNSKRRILAGIRGAQKTLCQSSNPFL
;
A
#
# COMPACT_ATOMS: atom_id res chain seq x y z
N MET A 1 14.97 -3.15 17.50
CA MET A 1 15.37 -2.30 16.36
C MET A 1 14.22 -1.38 16.02
N PRO A 2 14.42 -0.05 15.92
CA PRO A 2 13.35 0.89 15.62
C PRO A 2 13.05 0.94 14.12
N TRP A 3 11.81 0.66 13.71
CA TRP A 3 11.41 0.75 12.30
C TRP A 3 9.97 1.25 12.09
N ILE A 4 9.73 1.73 10.88
CA ILE A 4 8.44 2.20 10.36
C ILE A 4 8.19 1.46 9.05
N ILE A 5 6.94 1.09 8.82
CA ILE A 5 6.44 0.60 7.55
C ILE A 5 5.18 1.38 7.19
N GLY A 6 5.04 1.76 5.93
CA GLY A 6 3.83 2.42 5.47
C GLY A 6 3.60 2.24 3.98
N GLY A 7 2.35 2.39 3.57
CA GLY A 7 1.92 2.20 2.19
C GLY A 7 0.53 1.57 2.12
N ASP A 8 0.18 1.12 0.92
CA ASP A 8 -1.06 0.39 0.62
C ASP A 8 -0.93 -1.08 1.03
N PHE A 9 -1.62 -1.47 2.11
CA PHE A 9 -1.69 -2.85 2.57
C PHE A 9 -2.82 -3.63 1.88
N ASN A 10 -3.70 -2.95 1.15
CA ASN A 10 -4.87 -3.51 0.49
C ASN A 10 -5.80 -4.32 1.42
N GLU A 11 -5.75 -4.05 2.74
CA GLU A 11 -6.51 -4.76 3.77
C GLU A 11 -6.97 -3.79 4.87
N ILE A 12 -8.18 -4.00 5.38
CA ILE A 12 -8.71 -3.27 6.54
C ILE A 12 -8.18 -3.90 7.84
N ALA A 13 -7.98 -3.10 8.89
CA ALA A 13 -7.57 -3.61 10.21
C ALA A 13 -8.77 -3.74 11.18
N ALA A 14 -9.82 -2.95 10.99
CA ALA A 14 -11.04 -2.95 11.79
C ALA A 14 -12.27 -2.79 10.89
N TYR A 15 -13.45 -3.20 11.37
CA TYR A 15 -14.70 -2.99 10.63
C TYR A 15 -14.99 -1.49 10.39
N SER A 16 -14.56 -0.63 11.31
CA SER A 16 -14.68 0.83 11.20
C SER A 16 -13.86 1.43 10.06
N ASP A 17 -12.90 0.68 9.50
CA ASP A 17 -12.08 1.10 8.37
C ASP A 17 -12.81 0.96 7.04
N LYS A 18 -14.08 0.55 7.04
CA LYS A 18 -14.91 0.40 5.85
C LYS A 18 -16.24 1.10 6.07
N SER A 19 -16.70 1.85 5.06
CA SER A 19 -17.94 2.64 5.19
C SER A 19 -19.23 1.82 5.18
N ASN A 20 -19.16 0.53 4.84
CA ASN A 20 -20.30 -0.38 4.86
C ASN A 20 -20.02 -1.61 5.74
N PHE A 21 -21.07 -2.16 6.33
CA PHE A 21 -20.98 -3.20 7.38
C PHE A 21 -21.05 -4.63 6.82
N PHE A 22 -20.76 -4.82 5.54
CA PHE A 22 -20.87 -6.13 4.89
C PHE A 22 -19.52 -6.86 4.91
N ASN A 23 -19.52 -8.07 5.49
CA ASN A 23 -18.48 -9.11 5.56
C ASN A 23 -17.53 -9.12 6.76
N MET A 24 -17.52 -10.28 7.44
CA MET A 24 -16.37 -10.82 8.16
C MET A 24 -15.31 -11.26 7.14
N ASP A 25 -14.23 -10.52 7.00
CA ASP A 25 -13.11 -10.90 6.11
C ASP A 25 -12.00 -11.59 6.90
N VAL A 26 -11.66 -12.83 6.55
CA VAL A 26 -10.54 -13.60 7.13
C VAL A 26 -9.21 -12.86 6.95
N ARG A 27 -9.09 -12.06 5.87
CA ARG A 27 -7.87 -11.31 5.57
C ARG A 27 -7.61 -10.19 6.59
N ARG A 28 -8.67 -9.56 7.11
CA ARG A 28 -8.58 -8.62 8.25
C ARG A 28 -7.97 -9.30 9.48
N CYS A 29 -8.41 -10.52 9.81
CA CYS A 29 -7.87 -11.25 10.97
C CYS A 29 -6.38 -11.54 10.79
N ARG A 30 -5.96 -12.04 9.62
CA ARG A 30 -4.54 -12.27 9.31
C ARG A 30 -3.71 -11.00 9.37
N PHE A 31 -4.25 -9.89 8.89
CA PHE A 31 -3.55 -8.61 8.97
C PHE A 31 -3.37 -8.14 10.42
N GLN A 32 -4.39 -8.31 11.27
CA GLN A 32 -4.28 -8.06 12.72
C GLN A 32 -3.24 -8.96 13.38
N GLU A 33 -3.17 -10.25 13.03
CA GLU A 33 -2.17 -11.19 13.53
C GLU A 33 -0.74 -10.74 13.16
N VAL A 34 -0.53 -10.23 11.94
CA VAL A 34 0.77 -9.67 11.53
C VAL A 34 1.12 -8.41 12.33
N ILE A 35 0.17 -7.49 12.50
CA ILE A 35 0.38 -6.28 13.31
C ILE A 35 0.77 -6.67 14.74
N GLN A 36 0.06 -7.63 15.33
CA GLN A 36 0.29 -8.08 16.69
C GLN A 36 1.62 -8.82 16.84
N SER A 37 1.91 -9.78 15.96
CA SER A 37 3.16 -10.57 16.02
C SER A 37 4.42 -9.74 15.77
N CYS A 38 4.29 -8.64 15.02
CA CYS A 38 5.37 -7.68 14.81
C CYS A 38 5.39 -6.54 15.83
N GLU A 39 4.51 -6.56 16.84
CA GLU A 39 4.39 -5.54 17.89
C GLU A 39 4.27 -4.12 17.33
N LEU A 40 3.48 -4.00 16.26
CA LEU A 40 3.32 -2.75 15.51
C LEU A 40 2.19 -1.90 16.08
N ILE A 41 2.44 -0.60 16.14
CA ILE A 41 1.50 0.43 16.54
C ILE A 41 1.02 1.15 15.28
N ASP A 42 -0.29 1.22 15.06
CA ASP A 42 -0.90 2.05 14.02
C ASP A 42 -0.72 3.53 14.39
N LEU A 43 0.02 4.27 13.56
CA LEU A 43 0.08 5.72 13.64
C LEU A 43 -1.22 6.27 13.06
N VAL A 44 -2.23 6.38 13.94
CA VAL A 44 -3.59 6.78 13.59
C VAL A 44 -3.55 8.00 12.69
N GLY A 45 -4.09 7.82 11.50
CA GLY A 45 -4.18 8.82 10.45
C GLY A 45 -5.61 9.00 9.99
N PRO A 46 -5.81 9.37 8.73
CA PRO A 46 -7.14 9.61 8.23
C PRO A 46 -8.07 8.40 8.22
N LYS A 47 -9.38 8.66 8.34
CA LYS A 47 -10.40 7.62 8.45
C LYS A 47 -10.50 6.73 7.22
N TYR A 48 -10.33 7.25 6.01
CA TYR A 48 -10.40 6.49 4.76
C TYR A 48 -9.32 6.97 3.80
N THR A 49 -8.59 6.05 3.20
CA THR A 49 -7.50 6.35 2.27
C THR A 49 -7.82 5.93 0.84
N TRP A 50 -8.89 5.17 0.64
CA TRP A 50 -9.36 4.71 -0.66
C TRP A 50 -10.86 4.88 -0.84
N CYS A 51 -11.30 4.99 -2.09
CA CYS A 51 -12.70 5.09 -2.48
C CYS A 51 -13.01 4.34 -3.78
N LYS A 52 -13.92 3.36 -3.67
CA LYS A 52 -14.58 2.72 -4.81
C LYS A 52 -15.67 3.63 -5.35
N SER A 53 -15.71 3.79 -6.67
CA SER A 53 -16.77 4.51 -7.37
C SER A 53 -17.07 5.90 -6.78
N PRO A 54 -16.10 6.85 -6.75
CA PRO A 54 -16.25 8.15 -6.05
C PRO A 54 -17.42 9.03 -6.52
N ARG A 55 -18.07 8.68 -7.63
CA ARG A 55 -19.20 9.39 -8.23
C ARG A 55 -20.38 8.44 -8.54
N GLY A 56 -20.42 7.26 -7.93
CA GLY A 56 -21.42 6.23 -8.18
C GLY A 56 -22.37 6.01 -6.99
N LEU A 57 -23.53 5.41 -7.25
CA LEU A 57 -24.54 5.10 -6.24
C LEU A 57 -24.07 4.08 -5.18
N SER A 58 -23.00 3.33 -5.48
CA SER A 58 -22.40 2.32 -4.62
C SER A 58 -21.01 2.74 -4.12
N THR A 59 -20.87 4.01 -3.72
CA THR A 59 -19.60 4.52 -3.19
C THR A 59 -19.21 3.78 -1.91
N VAL A 60 -18.00 3.23 -1.87
CA VAL A 60 -17.43 2.57 -0.68
C VAL A 60 -16.11 3.23 -0.35
N TRP A 61 -15.88 3.50 0.93
CA TRP A 61 -14.65 4.08 1.43
C TRP A 61 -13.95 3.08 2.33
N GLU A 62 -12.63 2.95 2.16
CA GLU A 62 -11.81 2.00 2.92
C GLU A 62 -10.52 2.68 3.41
N ARG A 63 -10.01 2.25 4.56
CA ARG A 63 -8.67 2.61 5.07
C ARG A 63 -7.73 1.43 4.86
N ILE A 64 -7.02 1.46 3.74
CA ILE A 64 -6.07 0.40 3.32
C ILE A 64 -4.62 0.90 3.25
N ASP A 65 -4.42 2.20 3.05
CA ASP A 65 -3.12 2.84 3.27
C ASP A 65 -2.90 3.16 4.77
N ARG A 66 -1.76 2.74 5.34
CA ARG A 66 -1.41 2.96 6.77
C ARG A 66 0.07 3.27 6.96
N VAL A 67 0.39 3.79 8.14
CA VAL A 67 1.76 3.82 8.67
C VAL A 67 1.76 3.10 10.02
N LEU A 68 2.60 2.09 10.16
CA LEU A 68 2.79 1.30 11.36
C LEU A 68 4.23 1.44 11.84
N CYS A 69 4.46 1.42 13.14
CA CYS A 69 5.81 1.48 13.69
C CYS A 69 5.95 0.66 14.97
N THR A 70 7.17 0.23 15.28
CA THR A 70 7.48 -0.34 16.60
C THR A 70 7.39 0.71 17.70
N ALA A 71 7.10 0.31 18.94
CA ALA A 71 7.12 1.19 20.12
C ALA A 71 8.41 2.02 20.21
N SER A 72 9.58 1.37 20.11
CA SER A 72 10.89 2.04 20.15
C SER A 72 11.09 3.14 19.10
N ARG A 73 10.34 3.10 17.99
CA ARG A 73 10.39 4.13 16.94
C ARG A 73 9.40 5.27 17.21
N LYS A 74 8.26 4.96 17.82
CA LYS A 74 7.28 5.96 18.28
C LYS A 74 7.89 6.86 19.36
N ASP A 75 8.71 6.30 20.24
CA ASP A 75 9.39 7.05 21.31
C ASP A 75 10.38 8.09 20.79
N LEU A 76 10.93 7.89 19.59
CA LEU A 76 11.83 8.85 18.94
C LEU A 76 11.08 10.04 18.31
N PHE A 77 9.80 9.88 18.01
CA PHE A 77 8.96 10.89 17.35
C PHE A 77 7.64 11.06 18.11
N PRO A 78 7.68 11.71 19.30
CA PRO A 78 6.48 11.89 20.12
C PRO A 78 5.41 12.73 19.41
N VAL A 79 5.81 13.62 18.49
CA VAL A 79 4.92 14.45 17.66
C VAL A 79 4.91 13.92 16.22
N VAL A 80 4.43 12.69 16.05
CA VAL A 80 4.23 12.08 14.72
C VAL A 80 2.77 12.16 14.31
N VAL A 81 2.52 12.68 13.10
CA VAL A 81 1.16 12.82 12.56
C VAL A 81 1.10 12.20 11.15
N VAL A 82 0.01 11.49 10.87
CA VAL A 82 -0.29 11.01 9.52
C VAL A 82 -1.41 11.87 8.92
N LEU A 83 -1.10 12.57 7.84
CA LEU A 83 -2.00 13.53 7.18
C LEU A 83 -2.54 12.97 5.86
N HIS A 84 -3.70 13.48 5.43
CA HIS A 84 -4.17 13.32 4.06
C HIS A 84 -3.50 14.33 3.14
N LEU A 85 -3.10 13.87 1.96
CA LEU A 85 -2.88 14.72 0.81
C LEU A 85 -4.08 14.68 -0.13
N SER A 86 -4.21 15.73 -0.95
CA SER A 86 -5.25 15.81 -1.98
C SER A 86 -5.26 14.55 -2.84
N ARG A 87 -6.46 14.02 -3.08
CA ARG A 87 -6.69 12.81 -3.85
C ARG A 87 -6.03 12.91 -5.22
N VAL A 88 -5.17 11.93 -5.51
CA VAL A 88 -4.62 11.73 -6.86
C VAL A 88 -5.63 10.88 -7.65
N LYS A 89 -5.66 11.00 -8.98
CA LYS A 89 -6.50 10.14 -9.84
C LYS A 89 -6.39 8.67 -9.38
N HIS A 90 -7.49 7.91 -9.47
CA HIS A 90 -7.63 6.47 -9.11
C HIS A 90 -8.19 6.12 -7.71
N GLY A 91 -8.69 7.10 -6.94
CA GLY A 91 -9.50 6.81 -5.75
C GLY A 91 -8.71 6.63 -4.45
N HIS A 92 -7.39 6.50 -4.53
CA HIS A 92 -6.49 6.62 -3.37
C HIS A 92 -6.23 8.09 -3.02
N CYS A 93 -6.16 8.38 -1.72
CA CYS A 93 -5.65 9.62 -1.17
C CYS A 93 -4.27 9.34 -0.56
N PRO A 94 -3.18 9.90 -1.09
CA PRO A 94 -1.86 9.70 -0.49
C PRO A 94 -1.85 10.14 0.98
N ILE A 95 -1.05 9.44 1.78
CA ILE A 95 -0.82 9.78 3.18
C ILE A 95 0.60 10.29 3.37
N LEU A 96 0.75 11.26 4.25
CA LEU A 96 2.04 11.86 4.59
C LEU A 96 2.36 11.57 6.06
N LEU A 97 3.51 10.97 6.32
CA LEU A 97 4.08 10.85 7.65
C LEU A 97 4.88 12.12 7.96
N ASN A 98 4.42 12.92 8.92
CA ASN A 98 5.14 14.07 9.43
C ASN A 98 5.73 13.74 10.81
N THR A 99 7.05 13.64 10.88
CA THR A 99 7.81 13.31 12.11
C THR A 99 8.21 14.53 12.93
N GLU A 100 8.07 15.74 12.39
CA GLU A 100 8.54 16.98 13.01
C GLU A 100 7.39 17.90 13.44
N GLY A 101 6.14 17.58 13.09
CA GLY A 101 4.96 18.40 13.40
C GLY A 101 4.89 19.73 12.62
N ILE A 102 5.96 20.14 11.95
CA ILE A 102 6.11 21.41 11.21
C ILE A 102 5.90 21.14 9.71
N TRP A 103 4.72 20.68 9.31
CA TRP A 103 4.40 20.66 7.88
C TRP A 103 3.80 21.99 7.48
N ASN A 104 4.60 22.81 6.80
CA ASN A 104 4.16 24.12 6.32
C ASN A 104 3.61 23.95 4.90
N HIS A 105 2.27 23.97 4.76
CA HIS A 105 1.57 23.83 3.46
C HIS A 105 2.02 24.85 2.40
N ASN A 106 2.64 25.96 2.82
CA ASN A 106 3.14 27.04 1.98
C ASN A 106 4.64 26.93 1.65
N SER A 107 5.30 25.83 1.99
CA SER A 107 6.66 25.60 1.51
C SER A 107 6.61 25.20 0.03
N ASP A 108 7.07 26.10 -0.84
CA ASP A 108 7.21 25.87 -2.30
C ASP A 108 8.12 24.68 -2.65
N ASP A 109 8.71 24.04 -1.65
CA ASP A 109 9.65 22.94 -1.75
C ASP A 109 8.96 21.55 -1.88
N PHE A 110 7.69 21.41 -1.51
CA PHE A 110 7.03 20.10 -1.57
C PHE A 110 6.90 19.52 -2.99
N PRO A 111 6.45 20.29 -4.01
CA PRO A 111 6.44 19.81 -5.39
C PRO A 111 7.83 19.41 -5.89
N VAL A 112 8.87 20.18 -5.54
CA VAL A 112 10.27 19.91 -5.91
C VAL A 112 10.77 18.62 -5.25
N LYS A 113 10.51 18.45 -3.95
CA LYS A 113 10.82 17.21 -3.22
C LYS A 113 10.10 15.99 -3.78
N LEU A 114 8.82 16.14 -4.18
CA LEU A 114 8.07 15.07 -4.81
C LEU A 114 8.64 14.70 -6.18
N ASP A 115 9.03 15.67 -7.00
CA ASP A 115 9.61 15.43 -8.32
C ASP A 115 10.99 14.74 -8.20
N ASN A 116 11.82 15.20 -7.26
CA ASN A 116 13.08 14.55 -6.92
C ASN A 116 12.87 13.11 -6.43
N LEU A 117 11.87 12.89 -5.57
CA LEU A 117 11.52 11.56 -5.09
C LEU A 117 11.05 10.65 -6.24
N ALA A 118 10.17 11.14 -7.11
CA ALA A 118 9.67 10.39 -8.25
C ALA A 118 10.82 9.98 -9.18
N THR A 119 11.73 10.91 -9.48
CA THR A 119 12.94 10.65 -10.27
C THR A 119 13.82 9.58 -9.62
N THR A 120 14.11 9.73 -8.32
CA THR A 120 14.91 8.77 -7.54
C THR A 120 14.27 7.37 -7.52
N LEU A 121 12.95 7.28 -7.35
CA LEU A 121 12.22 6.01 -7.35
C LEU A 121 12.23 5.32 -8.72
N VAL A 122 12.15 6.10 -9.81
CA VAL A 122 12.26 5.56 -11.17
C VAL A 122 13.64 4.97 -11.40
N GLU A 123 14.70 5.65 -10.96
CA GLU A 123 16.08 5.15 -11.06
C GLU A 123 16.29 3.91 -10.18
N TRP A 124 15.85 3.94 -8.93
CA TRP A 124 15.94 2.80 -8.02
C TRP A 124 15.18 1.57 -8.54
N ASN A 125 13.99 1.75 -9.09
CA ASN A 125 13.21 0.66 -9.67
C ASN A 125 13.96 0.01 -10.84
N LYS A 126 14.56 0.83 -11.72
CA LYS A 126 15.39 0.35 -12.83
C LYS A 126 16.63 -0.39 -12.35
N SER A 127 17.35 0.15 -11.36
CA SER A 127 18.59 -0.46 -10.87
C SER A 127 18.35 -1.74 -10.07
N THR A 128 17.24 -1.81 -9.33
CA THR A 128 16.92 -2.94 -8.44
C THR A 128 16.21 -4.07 -9.18
N PHE A 129 15.19 -3.76 -9.99
CA PHE A 129 14.34 -4.77 -10.62
C PHE A 129 14.52 -4.86 -12.14
N GLY A 130 15.23 -3.92 -12.75
CA GLY A 130 15.35 -3.84 -14.20
C GLY A 130 14.00 -3.51 -14.86
N ASN A 131 13.73 -4.10 -16.02
CA ASN A 131 12.45 -3.93 -16.70
C ASN A 131 11.44 -4.98 -16.24
N ILE A 132 10.65 -4.64 -15.22
CA ILE A 132 9.60 -5.51 -14.64
C ILE A 132 8.62 -6.01 -15.71
N PHE A 133 8.28 -5.18 -16.71
CA PHE A 133 7.37 -5.59 -17.78
C PHE A 133 7.97 -6.68 -18.67
N ASN A 134 9.26 -6.59 -18.98
CA ASN A 134 9.96 -7.63 -19.72
C ASN A 134 10.05 -8.92 -18.90
N SER A 135 10.39 -8.84 -17.62
CA SER A 135 10.40 -9.98 -16.70
C SER A 135 9.02 -10.65 -16.64
N LYS A 136 7.94 -9.86 -16.49
CA LYS A 136 6.56 -10.35 -16.53
C LYS A 136 6.22 -11.04 -17.85
N ARG A 137 6.55 -10.43 -19.00
CA ARG A 137 6.31 -11.04 -20.33
C ARG A 137 7.03 -12.37 -20.47
N ARG A 138 8.28 -12.46 -20.02
CA ARG A 138 9.10 -13.67 -20.12
C ARG A 138 8.55 -14.81 -19.27
N ILE A 139 8.16 -14.51 -18.03
CA ILE A 139 7.52 -15.50 -17.13
C ILE A 139 6.19 -15.98 -17.71
N LEU A 140 5.33 -15.06 -18.17
CA LEU A 140 4.05 -15.42 -18.78
C LEU A 140 4.22 -16.26 -20.06
N ALA A 141 5.21 -15.96 -20.89
CA ALA A 141 5.53 -16.76 -22.07
C ALA A 141 5.97 -18.19 -21.67
N GLY A 142 6.79 -18.33 -20.63
CA GLY A 142 7.19 -19.62 -20.09
C GLY A 142 6.01 -20.46 -19.58
N ILE A 143 5.13 -19.84 -18.78
CA ILE A 143 3.91 -20.50 -18.27
C ILE A 143 3.02 -20.98 -19.43
N ARG A 144 2.78 -20.12 -20.43
CA ARG A 144 1.98 -20.48 -21.61
C ARG A 144 2.61 -21.62 -22.41
N GLY A 145 3.93 -21.61 -22.56
CA GLY A 145 4.68 -22.69 -23.22
C GLY A 145 4.50 -24.02 -22.51
N ALA A 146 4.72 -24.05 -21.19
CA ALA A 146 4.54 -25.25 -20.38
C ALA A 146 3.10 -25.79 -20.43
N GLN A 147 2.11 -24.91 -20.35
CA GLN A 147 0.69 -25.27 -20.49
C GLN A 147 0.39 -25.87 -21.86
N LYS A 148 0.95 -25.31 -22.94
CA LYS A 148 0.75 -25.83 -24.29
C LYS A 148 1.37 -27.22 -24.46
N THR A 149 2.58 -27.45 -23.95
CA THR A 149 3.23 -28.77 -23.98
C THR A 149 2.42 -29.81 -23.19
N LEU A 150 1.92 -29.45 -22.01
CA LEU A 150 1.05 -30.33 -21.20
C LEU A 150 -0.26 -30.69 -21.91
N CYS A 151 -0.86 -29.74 -22.64
CA CYS A 151 -2.08 -30.01 -23.43
C CYS A 151 -1.82 -30.85 -24.69
N GLN A 152 -0.58 -30.89 -25.17
CA GLN A 152 -0.19 -31.62 -26.39
C GLN A 152 0.46 -32.98 -26.09
N SER A 153 0.98 -33.20 -24.89
CA SER A 153 1.38 -34.52 -24.44
C SER A 153 0.13 -35.37 -24.20
N SER A 154 -0.13 -36.35 -25.09
CA SER A 154 -1.15 -37.37 -24.86
C SER A 154 -0.92 -38.03 -23.50
N ASN A 155 -1.98 -38.11 -22.69
CA ASN A 155 -1.96 -38.81 -21.42
C ASN A 155 -1.76 -40.30 -21.69
N PRO A 156 -0.64 -40.93 -21.26
CA PRO A 156 -0.39 -42.34 -21.53
C PRO A 156 -1.28 -43.29 -20.70
N PHE A 157 -2.20 -42.74 -19.89
CA PHE A 157 -3.13 -43.48 -19.03
C PHE A 157 -4.62 -43.23 -19.38
N LEU A 158 -4.91 -42.62 -20.53
CA LEU A 158 -6.26 -42.55 -21.13
C LEU A 158 -6.27 -43.28 -22.47
#